data_AF-A0A183J0T8-F1
#
_entry.id   AF-A0A183J0T8-F1
#
_cell.length_a   1.000
_cell.length_b   1.000
_cell.length_c   1.000
_cell.angle_alpha   90.00
_cell.angle_beta   90.00
_cell.angle_gamma   90.00
#
_symmetry.space_group_name_H-M   'P 1'
#
loop_
_entity.id
_entity.type
_entity.pdbx_description
1 polymer ?
#
loop_
_entity_poly.entity_id
_entity_poly.type
_entity_poly.pdbx_seq_one_letter_code
_entity_poly.pdbx_strand_id
1 'polypeptide(L)' 'MMRVFDESLPKRTWDNFHFLEFHNIFQQNEMPHLSFAIDALMEIPDQYKTIKKLGLLHKNELKR' A
#
# COMPACT_ATOMS: atom_id res chain seq x y z
N MET A 1 -5.81 0.12 16.46
CA MET A 1 -7.13 -0.02 15.79
C MET A 1 -6.95 -0.09 14.26
N MET A 2 -6.28 0.87 13.62
CA MET A 2 -6.09 0.85 12.15
C MET A 2 -5.14 -0.25 11.64
N ARG A 3 -4.11 -0.65 12.39
CA ARG A 3 -3.25 -1.81 12.04
C ARG A 3 -4.03 -3.12 11.90
N VAL A 4 -5.06 -3.32 12.72
CA VAL A 4 -5.91 -4.53 12.64
C VAL A 4 -6.76 -4.52 11.37
N PHE A 5 -7.21 -3.33 10.93
CA PHE A 5 -7.90 -3.20 9.64
C PHE A 5 -6.98 -3.53 8.47
N ASP A 6 -5.69 -3.20 8.57
CA ASP A 6 -4.70 -3.58 7.58
C ASP A 6 -4.61 -5.11 7.40
N GLU A 7 -4.47 -5.81 8.53
CA GLU A 7 -4.18 -7.24 8.53
C GLU A 7 -5.42 -8.12 8.31
N SER A 8 -6.61 -7.68 8.75
CA SER A 8 -7.72 -8.61 9.02
C SER A 8 -9.06 -8.29 8.36
N LEU A 9 -9.07 -7.50 7.26
CA LEU A 9 -10.30 -7.24 6.50
C LEU A 9 -10.95 -8.54 5.96
N PRO A 10 -12.07 -9.04 6.52
CA PRO A 10 -12.50 -10.42 6.30
C PRO A 10 -13.06 -10.73 4.91
N LYS A 11 -13.48 -9.70 4.16
CA LYS A 11 -14.16 -9.84 2.87
C LYS A 11 -13.29 -9.51 1.66
N ARG A 12 -12.03 -9.10 1.85
CA ARG A 12 -11.15 -8.74 0.73
C ARG A 12 -10.63 -10.00 0.04
N THR A 13 -10.55 -9.95 -1.28
CA THR A 13 -10.05 -11.06 -2.11
C THR A 13 -8.53 -11.09 -2.21
N TRP A 14 -7.86 -9.97 -1.90
CA TRP A 14 -6.41 -9.85 -1.88
C TRP A 14 -6.00 -8.65 -1.02
N ASP A 15 -4.69 -8.55 -0.76
CA ASP A 15 -4.11 -7.50 0.06
C ASP A 15 -4.08 -6.15 -0.66
N ASN A 16 -5.07 -5.29 -0.44
CA ASN A 16 -5.32 -4.08 -1.24
C ASN A 16 -5.43 -2.79 -0.41
N PHE A 17 -5.03 -2.83 0.85
CA PHE A 17 -5.08 -1.70 1.76
C PHE A 17 -3.84 -1.79 2.64
N HIS A 18 -3.13 -0.66 2.77
CA HIS A 18 -1.95 -0.50 3.61
C HIS A 18 -2.17 0.67 4.58
N PHE A 19 -1.92 0.46 5.87
CA PHE A 19 -1.96 1.52 6.88
C PHE A 19 -0.60 1.79 7.48
N LEU A 20 -0.26 3.08 7.58
CA LEU A 20 0.95 3.57 8.25
C LEU A 20 0.62 4.67 9.26
N GLU A 21 1.41 4.77 10.32
CA GLU A 21 1.25 5.79 11.36
C GLU A 21 2.15 7.00 11.10
N PHE A 22 1.65 7.94 10.29
CA PHE A 22 2.39 9.13 9.87
C PHE A 22 3.05 9.88 11.04
N HIS A 23 2.30 10.11 12.13
CA HIS A 23 2.80 10.84 13.28
C HIS A 23 3.99 10.15 13.95
N ASN A 24 3.93 8.82 14.09
CA ASN A 24 5.00 8.03 14.70
C ASN A 24 6.25 8.07 13.83
N ILE A 25 6.09 7.93 12.51
CA ILE A 25 7.21 7.99 11.56
C ILE A 25 7.94 9.33 11.67
N PHE A 26 7.21 10.44 11.71
CA PHE A 26 7.80 11.78 11.78
C PHE A 26 8.39 12.13 13.16
N GLN A 27 7.94 11.48 14.24
CA GLN A 27 8.49 11.71 15.57
C GLN A 27 9.73 10.86 15.88
N GLN A 28 9.87 9.68 15.27
CA GLN A 28 10.83 8.66 15.71
C GLN A 28 11.99 8.41 14.73
N ASN A 29 11.99 9.05 13.56
CA ASN A 29 13.01 8.82 12.53
C ASN A 29 13.88 10.06 12.28
N GLU A 30 15.18 9.85 12.11
CA GLU A 30 16.13 10.91 11.71
C GLU A 30 15.90 11.41 10.28
N MET A 31 15.38 10.53 9.40
CA MET A 31 15.04 10.83 8.00
C MET A 31 13.55 10.56 7.72
N PRO A 32 12.63 11.34 8.30
CA PRO A 32 11.22 11.00 8.36
C PRO A 32 10.55 10.92 6.98
N HIS A 33 10.98 11.72 6.02
CA HIS A 33 10.46 11.68 4.65
C HIS A 33 10.83 10.38 3.91
N LEU A 34 12.06 9.88 4.10
CA LEU A 34 12.52 8.65 3.49
C LEU A 34 11.81 7.45 4.12
N SER A 35 11.76 7.40 5.45
CA SER A 35 11.02 6.34 6.18
C SER A 35 9.54 6.34 5.78
N PHE A 36 8.91 7.51 5.69
CA PHE A 36 7.53 7.61 5.23
C PHE A 36 7.34 7.07 3.81
N ALA A 37 8.22 7.41 2.87
CA ALA A 37 8.11 6.94 1.49
C ALA A 37 8.31 5.42 1.38
N ILE A 38 9.23 4.85 2.15
CA ILE A 38 9.46 3.40 2.20
C ILE A 38 8.21 2.70 2.74
N ASP A 39 7.73 3.12 3.91
CA ASP A 39 6.56 2.51 4.55
C ASP A 39 5.32 2.64 3.66
N ALA A 40 5.06 3.83 3.12
CA ALA A 40 3.91 4.08 2.24
C ALA A 40 3.89 3.24 0.97
N LEU A 41 5.06 2.82 0.47
CA LEU A 41 5.19 2.08 -0.78
C LEU A 41 5.48 0.59 -0.57
N MET A 42 5.61 0.13 0.67
CA MET A 42 6.07 -1.22 1.01
C MET A 42 5.25 -2.33 0.35
N GLU A 43 3.93 -2.19 0.29
CA GLU A 43 3.04 -3.21 -0.28
C GLU A 43 2.78 -3.04 -1.78
N ILE A 44 3.07 -1.87 -2.35
CA ILE A 44 2.76 -1.54 -3.75
C ILE A 44 3.31 -2.58 -4.75
N PRO A 45 4.55 -3.11 -4.60
CA PRO A 45 5.06 -4.14 -5.52
C PRO A 45 4.19 -5.39 -5.60
N ASP A 46 3.67 -5.87 -4.47
CA ASP A 46 2.88 -7.11 -4.42
C ASP A 46 1.42 -6.85 -4.78
N GLN A 47 0.89 -5.69 -4.38
CA GLN A 47 -0.40 -5.18 -4.86
C GLN A 47 -0.44 -5.11 -6.38
N TYR A 48 0.58 -4.51 -7.01
CA TYR A 48 0.68 -4.41 -8.46
C TYR A 48 0.77 -5.77 -9.16
N LYS A 49 1.55 -6.72 -8.63
CA LYS A 49 1.60 -8.09 -9.15
C LYS A 49 0.21 -8.75 -9.09
N THR A 50 -0.51 -8.53 -8.00
CA THR A 50 -1.85 -9.12 -7.78
C THR A 50 -2.88 -8.55 -8.74
N ILE A 51 -2.94 -7.22 -8.88
CA ILE A 51 -3.79 -6.54 -9.86
C ILE A 51 -3.52 -7.07 -11.28
N LYS A 52 -2.26 -7.28 -11.65
CA LYS A 52 -1.90 -7.87 -12.95
C LYS A 52 -2.38 -9.31 -13.10
N LYS A 53 -2.19 -10.16 -12.09
CA LYS A 53 -2.66 -11.56 -12.09
C LYS A 53 -4.19 -11.65 -12.18
N LEU A 54 -4.90 -10.74 -11.52
CA LEU A 54 -6.36 -10.67 -11.53
C LEU A 54 -6.93 -10.02 -12.80
N GLY A 55 -6.09 -9.55 -13.73
CA GLY A 55 -6.54 -8.87 -14.95
C GLY A 55 -7.22 -7.52 -14.69
N LEU A 56 -6.99 -6.91 -13.53
CA LEU A 56 -7.62 -5.64 -13.13
C LEU A 56 -6.92 -4.41 -13.76
N LEU A 57 -5.72 -4.59 -14.30
CA LEU A 57 -5.00 -3.55 -15.01
C LEU A 57 -5.58 -3.37 -16.42
N HIS A 58 -6.47 -2.40 -16.60
CA HIS A 58 -7.01 -2.07 -17.93
C HIS A 58 -5.89 -1.57 -18.87
N LYS A 59 -5.89 -2.06 -20.11
CA LYS A 59 -4.92 -1.65 -21.16
C LYS A 59 -5.26 -0.33 -21.85
N ASN A 60 -6.37 0.32 -21.50
CA ASN A 60 -6.96 1.38 -22.31
C ASN A 60 -6.87 2.76 -21.66
N GLU A 61 -5.66 3.34 -21.54
CA GLU A 61 -5.54 4.80 -21.36
C GLU A 61 -4.16 5.38 -21.73
N LEU A 62 -3.54 4.83 -22.78
CA LEU A 62 -2.50 5.54 -23.53
C LEU A 62 -2.80 5.44 -25.03
N LYS A 63 -4.01 5.85 -25.42
CA LYS A 63 -4.18 6.47 -26.75
C LYS A 63 -3.72 7.92 -26.60
N ARG A 64 -2.40 8.13 -26.67
CA ARG A 64 -1.86 9.44 -27.04
C ARG A 64 -1.96 9.60 -28.55
#